data_AF-A0A950QF48-F1
#
_entry.id   AF-A0A950QF48-F1
#
_cell.length_a   1.000
_cell.length_b   1.000
_cell.length_c   1.000
_cell.angle_alpha   90.00
_cell.angle_beta   90.00
_cell.angle_gamma   90.00
#
_symmetry.space_group_name_H-M   'P 1'
#
loop_
_entity.id
_entity.type
_entity.pdbx_description
1 polymer ?
#
loop_
_entity_poly.entity_id
_entity_poly.type
_entity_poly.pdbx_seq_one_letter_code
_entity_poly.pdbx_strand_id
1 'polypeptide(L)'
;MANHRQQAHQLVDQLEAGQLAAIVHLLQVMTSPFLRSLSLADVETDDLTPETAAAIERSRSSLAKGEGISHDEIRREFGLEK
;
A
#
# COMPACT_ATOMS: atom_id res chain seq x y z
N MET A 1 27.70 0.30 -11.72
CA MET A 1 26.81 1.10 -10.85
C MET A 1 26.79 2.58 -11.24
N ALA A 2 27.91 3.31 -11.24
CA ALA A 2 27.95 4.74 -11.60
C ALA A 2 27.42 5.05 -13.02
N ASN A 3 27.75 4.19 -14.00
CA ASN A 3 27.35 4.36 -15.40
C ASN A 3 25.81 4.36 -15.58
N HIS A 4 25.08 3.42 -14.96
CA HIS A 4 23.61 3.37 -15.05
C HIS A 4 22.92 4.58 -14.41
N ARG A 5 23.47 5.14 -13.33
CA ARG A 5 22.91 6.34 -12.70
C ARG A 5 23.08 7.56 -13.61
N GLN A 6 24.27 7.76 -14.19
CA GLN A 6 24.51 8.84 -15.14
C GLN A 6 23.65 8.69 -16.40
N GLN A 7 23.53 7.48 -16.93
CA GLN A 7 22.65 7.19 -18.07
C GLN A 7 21.18 7.52 -17.77
N ALA A 8 20.69 7.17 -16.58
CA ALA A 8 19.32 7.50 -16.17
C ALA A 8 19.10 9.02 -16.10
N HIS A 9 20.03 9.79 -15.55
CA HIS A 9 19.94 11.25 -15.53
C HIS A 9 19.90 11.85 -16.94
N GLN A 10 20.77 11.39 -17.85
CA GLN A 10 20.79 11.84 -19.24
C GLN A 10 19.47 11.55 -19.99
N LEU A 11 18.81 10.42 -19.70
CA LEU A 11 17.52 10.09 -20.28
C LEU A 11 16.40 10.97 -19.72
N VAL A 12 16.44 11.26 -18.41
CA VAL A 12 15.47 12.15 -17.74
C VAL A 12 15.54 13.57 -18.30
N ASP A 13 16.74 14.08 -18.58
CA ASP A 13 16.96 15.42 -19.13
C ASP A 13 16.38 15.62 -20.55
N GLN A 14 16.08 14.52 -21.27
CA GLN A 14 15.53 14.55 -22.63
C GLN A 14 14.00 14.47 -22.67
N LEU A 15 13.33 14.28 -21.52
CA LEU A 15 11.89 14.05 -21.47
C LEU A 15 11.09 15.36 -21.58
N GLU A 16 9.96 15.28 -22.29
CA GLU A 16 8.98 16.36 -22.28
C GLU A 16 8.21 16.41 -20.94
N ALA A 17 7.61 17.56 -20.62
CA ALA A 17 7.02 17.82 -19.30
C ALA A 17 6.02 16.74 -18.82
N GLY A 18 5.16 16.24 -19.71
CA GLY A 18 4.20 15.18 -19.36
C GLY A 18 4.86 13.83 -19.09
N GLN A 19 5.90 13.49 -19.85
CA GLN A 19 6.67 12.25 -19.67
C GLN A 19 7.50 12.31 -18.39
N LEU A 20 8.10 13.46 -18.10
CA LEU A 20 8.84 13.69 -16.86
C LEU A 20 7.93 13.53 -15.63
N ALA A 21 6.72 14.10 -15.66
CA ALA A 21 5.75 13.95 -14.57
C ALA A 21 5.38 12.47 -14.32
N ALA A 22 5.14 11.70 -15.39
CA ALA A 22 4.87 10.28 -15.27
C ALA A 22 6.05 9.49 -14.65
N ILE A 23 7.29 9.78 -15.08
CA ILE A 23 8.49 9.14 -14.53
C ILE A 23 8.72 9.52 -13.08
N VAL A 24 8.48 10.77 -12.69
CA VAL A 24 8.57 11.19 -11.29
C VAL A 24 7.58 10.41 -10.43
N HIS A 25 6.34 10.25 -10.87
CA HIS A 25 5.36 9.43 -10.14
C HIS A 25 5.78 7.97 -10.03
N LEU A 26 6.31 7.37 -11.10
CA LEU A 26 6.83 6.02 -11.05
C LEU A 26 8.00 5.89 -10.04
N LEU A 27 8.94 6.84 -10.07
CA LEU A 27 10.07 6.87 -9.14
C LEU A 27 9.62 7.07 -7.70
N GLN A 28 8.57 7.85 -7.43
CA GLN A 28 8.00 7.99 -6.09
C GLN A 28 7.44 6.66 -5.56
N VAL A 29 6.80 5.87 -6.42
CA VAL A 29 6.33 4.52 -6.06
C VAL A 29 7.52 3.61 -5.79
N MET A 30 8.50 3.56 -6.69
CA MET A 30 9.68 2.68 -6.57
C MET A 30 10.59 3.04 -5.38
N THR A 31 10.62 4.32 -4.99
CA THR A 31 11.43 4.82 -3.87
C THR A 31 10.62 5.10 -2.61
N SER A 32 9.36 4.65 -2.56
CA SER A 32 8.49 4.83 -1.40
C SER A 32 9.15 4.28 -0.13
N PRO A 33 9.39 5.12 0.90
CA PRO A 33 10.03 4.67 2.14
C PRO A 33 9.18 3.62 2.85
N PHE A 34 7.85 3.73 2.75
CA PHE A 34 6.93 2.74 3.29
C PHE A 34 7.07 1.37 2.62
N LEU A 35 7.10 1.32 1.28
CA LEU A 35 7.29 0.05 0.56
C LEU A 35 8.68 -0.55 0.81
N ARG A 36 9.71 0.28 0.96
CA ARG A 36 11.03 -0.17 1.39
C ARG A 36 11.00 -0.75 2.80
N SER A 37 10.32 -0.10 3.75
CA SER A 37 10.15 -0.62 5.11
C SER A 37 9.41 -1.95 5.11
N LEU A 38 8.33 -2.09 4.34
CA LEU A 38 7.62 -3.37 4.19
C LEU A 38 8.50 -4.46 3.58
N SER A 39 9.29 -4.15 2.55
CA SER A 39 10.18 -5.12 1.91
C SER A 39 11.33 -5.57 2.81
N LEU A 40 11.71 -4.76 3.79
CA LEU A 40 12.74 -5.07 4.78
C LEU A 40 12.16 -5.64 6.07
N ALA A 41 10.84 -5.61 6.23
CA ALA A 41 10.19 -6.19 7.38
C ALA A 41 10.28 -7.71 7.29
N ASP A 42 10.68 -8.33 8.40
CA ASP A 42 10.61 -9.77 8.52
C ASP A 42 9.14 -10.23 8.49
N VAL A 43 8.92 -11.45 8.01
CA VAL A 43 7.58 -12.05 8.04
C VAL A 43 7.19 -12.25 9.50
N GLU A 44 5.98 -11.80 9.87
CA GLU A 44 5.43 -12.02 11.21
C GLU A 44 5.25 -13.52 11.46
N THR A 45 5.94 -14.03 12.49
CA THR A 45 5.89 -15.44 12.90
C THR A 45 5.14 -15.67 14.20
N ASP A 46 4.65 -14.60 14.83
CA ASP A 46 3.96 -14.68 16.10
C ASP A 46 2.60 -15.39 15.92
N ASP A 47 2.31 -16.32 16.83
CA ASP A 47 1.02 -16.96 16.86
C ASP A 47 -0.07 -15.95 17.21
N LEU A 48 -1.21 -16.05 16.53
CA LEU A 48 -2.37 -15.25 16.89
C LEU A 48 -2.83 -15.59 18.31
N THR A 49 -3.12 -14.57 19.10
CA THR A 49 -3.79 -14.81 20.38
C THR A 49 -5.15 -15.48 20.14
N PRO A 50 -5.65 -16.30 21.08
CA PRO A 50 -6.94 -16.96 20.93
C PRO A 50 -8.09 -15.97 20.69
N GLU A 51 -8.03 -14.80 21.31
CA GLU A 51 -9.00 -13.73 21.11
C GLU A 51 -8.98 -13.19 19.67
N THR A 52 -7.79 -12.89 19.14
CA THR A 52 -7.64 -12.40 17.77
C THR A 52 -8.09 -13.44 16.74
N ALA A 53 -7.72 -14.71 16.95
CA ALA A 53 -8.18 -15.81 16.09
C ALA A 53 -9.72 -15.94 16.10
N ALA A 54 -10.34 -15.86 17.28
CA ALA A 54 -11.79 -15.89 17.41
C ALA A 54 -12.48 -14.67 16.78
N ALA A 55 -11.86 -13.49 16.84
CA ALA A 55 -12.37 -12.27 16.19
C ALA A 55 -12.32 -12.37 14.66
N ILE A 56 -11.23 -12.91 14.11
CA ILE A 56 -11.10 -13.16 12.66
C ILE A 56 -12.16 -14.16 12.20
N GLU A 57 -12.36 -15.26 12.92
CA GLU A 57 -13.35 -16.27 12.55
C GLU A 57 -14.78 -15.72 12.59
N ARG A 58 -15.13 -14.94 13.63
CA ARG A 58 -16.42 -14.24 13.68
C ARG A 58 -16.61 -13.32 12.49
N SER A 59 -15.59 -12.54 12.12
CA SER A 59 -15.65 -11.65 10.96
C SER A 59 -15.89 -12.43 9.67
N ARG A 60 -15.14 -13.53 9.45
CA ARG A 60 -15.34 -14.41 8.28
C ARG A 60 -16.75 -15.01 8.24
N SER A 61 -17.27 -15.48 9.37
CA SER A 61 -18.63 -16.03 9.46
C SER A 61 -19.71 -14.99 9.15
N SER A 62 -19.55 -13.76 9.66
CA SER A 62 -20.47 -12.65 9.40
C SER A 62 -20.48 -12.27 7.91
N LEU A 63 -19.29 -12.16 7.29
CA LEU A 63 -19.18 -11.92 5.85
C LEU A 63 -19.83 -13.03 5.01
N ALA A 64 -19.66 -14.30 5.38
CA ALA A 64 -20.30 -15.41 4.69
C ALA A 64 -21.84 -15.39 4.77
N LYS A 65 -22.40 -14.76 5.82
CA LYS A 65 -23.84 -14.54 5.98
C LYS A 65 -24.36 -13.28 5.26
N GLY A 66 -23.47 -12.50 4.65
CA GLY A 66 -23.83 -11.22 4.03
C GLY A 66 -24.01 -10.08 5.03
N GLU A 67 -23.56 -10.24 6.27
CA GLU A 67 -23.63 -9.24 7.35
C GLU A 67 -22.40 -8.29 7.34
N GLY A 68 -21.78 -8.10 6.18
CA GLY A 68 -20.65 -7.18 6.03
C GLY A 68 -21.08 -5.73 6.19
N ILE A 69 -20.22 -4.92 6.81
CA ILE A 69 -20.46 -3.48 6.96
C ILE A 69 -20.25 -2.80 5.61
N SER A 70 -21.22 -1.99 5.18
CA SER A 70 -21.13 -1.25 3.92
C SER A 70 -20.03 -0.18 3.97
N HIS A 71 -19.49 0.18 2.82
CA HIS A 71 -18.50 1.26 2.75
C HIS A 71 -19.02 2.59 3.31
N ASP A 72 -20.29 2.92 3.05
CA ASP A 72 -20.92 4.14 3.54
C ASP A 72 -21.08 4.13 5.07
N GLU A 73 -21.44 2.97 5.65
CA GLU A 73 -21.54 2.82 7.09
C GLU A 73 -20.19 2.92 7.79
N ILE A 74 -19.13 2.31 7.25
CA ILE A 74 -17.76 2.51 7.75
C ILE A 74 -17.36 3.98 7.65
N ARG A 75 -17.66 4.66 6.54
CA ARG A 75 -17.33 6.10 6.43
C ARG A 75 -18.01 6.94 7.50
N ARG A 76 -19.28 6.63 7.84
CA ARG A 76 -19.99 7.29 8.94
C ARG A 76 -19.32 7.06 10.29
N GLU A 77 -19.00 5.80 10.60
CA GLU A 77 -18.36 5.42 11.85
C GLU A 77 -17.01 6.11 12.05
N PHE A 78 -16.23 6.25 10.98
CA PHE A 78 -14.91 6.90 11.01
C PHE A 78 -14.96 8.43 10.81
N GLY A 79 -16.15 9.04 10.69
CA GLY A 79 -16.29 10.49 10.49
C GLY A 79 -15.75 10.99 9.14
N LEU A 80 -15.79 10.13 8.11
CA LEU A 80 -15.30 10.38 6.75
C LEU A 80 -16.42 10.77 5.77
N GLU A 81 -17.59 11.13 6.29
CA GLU A 81 -18.66 11.77 5.53
C GLU A 81 -18.19 13.20 5.19
N LYS A 82 -18.11 13.50 3.89
CA LYS A 82 -17.83 14.85 3.40
C LYS A 82 -19.13 15.65 3.34
#